data_AF-A0A1X2HLW2-F1
#
_entry.id   AF-A0A1X2HLW2-F1
#
_cell.length_a   1.000
_cell.length_b   1.000
_cell.length_c   1.000
_cell.angle_alpha   90.00
_cell.angle_beta   90.00
_cell.angle_gamma   90.00
#
_symmetry.space_group_name_H-M   'P 1'
#
loop_
_entity.id
_entity.type
_entity.pdbx_description
1 polymer ?
#
loop_
_entity_poly.entity_id
_entity_poly.type
_entity_poly.pdbx_seq_one_letter_code
_entity_poly.pdbx_strand_id
1 'polypeptide(L)'
;MSSTEAPQPVFVQAKPYKVDLEPGKTQPFCDGSHRGGPFKPKKIVVDEAKTFYLCGCKYTHDQNGFCDGTHRKEEGIKKYNEFLLKANNALKQEKEDAQAEKKHLEAQLKSAKLVQTVSVGTALSVAIAAAAVAAKYAGFFDKR
;
A
#
# COMPACT_ATOMS: atom_id res chain seq x y z
N MET A 1 29.78 -3.24 -8.72
CA MET A 1 29.65 -1.88 -9.26
C MET A 1 28.83 -1.08 -8.25
N SER A 2 29.51 -0.48 -7.28
CA SER A 2 28.89 0.22 -6.15
C SER A 2 28.75 1.69 -6.53
N SER A 3 27.57 2.07 -6.99
CA SER A 3 27.25 3.47 -7.25
C SER A 3 26.84 4.10 -5.93
N THR A 4 27.76 4.83 -5.30
CA THR A 4 27.49 5.73 -4.19
C THR A 4 26.75 6.97 -4.70
N GLU A 5 25.50 6.80 -5.13
CA GLU A 5 24.66 7.94 -5.46
C GLU A 5 24.05 8.51 -4.18
N ALA A 6 24.15 9.83 -4.01
CA ALA A 6 23.58 10.48 -2.85
C ALA A 6 22.07 10.20 -2.78
N PRO A 7 21.52 9.96 -1.57
CA PRO A 7 20.11 9.67 -1.43
C PRO A 7 19.27 10.85 -1.92
N GLN A 8 18.47 10.60 -2.94
CA GLN A 8 17.60 11.59 -3.56
C GLN A 8 16.36 11.83 -2.67
N PRO A 9 15.92 13.08 -2.47
CA PRO A 9 14.74 13.35 -1.68
C PRO A 9 13.51 12.77 -2.36
N VAL A 10 12.57 12.23 -1.57
CA VAL A 10 11.28 11.78 -2.08
C VAL A 10 10.38 13.00 -2.24
N PHE A 11 9.76 13.13 -3.41
CA PHE A 11 8.78 14.17 -3.67
C PHE A 11 7.56 13.96 -2.76
N VAL A 12 7.25 14.92 -1.89
CA VAL A 12 6.14 14.81 -0.93
C VAL A 12 4.86 15.40 -1.50
N GLN A 13 4.91 16.65 -1.96
CA GLN A 13 3.76 17.33 -2.56
C GLN A 13 4.18 18.47 -3.49
N ALA A 14 3.33 18.79 -4.47
CA ALA A 14 3.61 19.84 -5.45
C ALA A 14 3.42 21.26 -4.89
N LYS A 15 2.55 21.43 -3.89
CA LYS A 15 2.21 22.75 -3.34
C LYS A 15 3.10 23.08 -2.14
N PRO A 16 3.40 24.37 -1.88
CA PRO A 16 4.05 24.76 -0.65
C PRO A 16 3.14 24.60 0.57
N TYR A 17 3.74 24.47 1.75
CA TYR A 17 3.01 24.55 3.02
C TYR A 17 2.92 26.02 3.45
N LYS A 18 1.70 26.55 3.54
CA LYS A 18 1.45 27.88 4.10
C LYS A 18 1.49 27.77 5.62
N VAL A 19 2.40 28.51 6.26
CA VAL A 19 2.59 28.50 7.71
C VAL A 19 2.74 29.93 8.23
N ASP A 20 2.15 30.23 9.37
CA ASP A 20 2.37 31.50 10.06
C ASP A 20 3.48 31.30 11.08
N LEU A 21 4.61 31.99 10.90
CA LEU A 21 5.78 31.88 11.78
C LEU A 21 6.01 33.20 12.50
N GLU A 22 6.46 33.11 13.74
CA GLU A 22 6.84 34.25 14.56
C GLU A 22 8.21 33.99 15.22
N PRO A 23 9.00 35.04 15.48
CA PRO A 23 10.28 34.91 16.16
C PRO A 23 10.13 34.24 17.53
N GLY A 24 11.06 33.35 17.88
CA GLY A 24 11.09 32.70 19.19
C GLY A 24 10.05 31.60 19.43
N LYS A 25 9.07 31.41 18.52
CA LYS A 25 8.12 30.28 18.60
C LYS A 25 8.73 29.01 18.00
N THR A 26 8.57 27.90 18.71
CA THR A 26 8.98 26.56 18.26
C THR A 26 7.72 25.77 17.89
N GLN A 27 7.12 26.04 16.72
CA GLN A 27 5.95 25.28 16.25
C GLN A 27 6.40 23.92 15.69
N PRO A 28 5.64 22.82 15.90
CA PRO A 28 6.19 21.48 15.75
C PRO A 28 6.45 21.16 14.27
N PHE A 29 7.71 21.23 13.87
CA PHE A 29 8.19 20.70 12.61
C PHE A 29 9.34 19.74 12.89
N CYS A 30 9.38 18.70 12.08
CA CYS A 30 10.04 17.43 12.36
C CYS A 30 9.31 16.57 13.41
N ASP A 31 8.84 15.41 12.98
CA ASP A 31 8.15 14.37 13.76
C ASP A 31 9.11 13.26 14.24
N GLY A 32 10.39 13.35 13.89
CA GLY A 32 11.40 12.33 14.17
C GLY A 32 11.47 11.19 13.15
N SER A 33 10.61 11.13 12.13
CA SER A 33 10.61 10.05 11.12
C SER A 33 11.88 10.00 10.26
N HIS A 34 12.67 11.07 10.25
CA HIS A 34 13.97 11.14 9.58
C HIS A 34 15.10 10.39 10.33
N ARG A 35 14.89 9.97 11.59
CA ARG A 35 15.93 9.31 12.41
C ARG A 35 16.39 8.01 11.74
N GLY A 36 17.71 7.84 11.62
CA GLY A 36 18.32 6.72 10.90
C GLY A 36 18.32 6.85 9.37
N GLY A 37 17.64 7.87 8.83
CA GLY A 37 17.70 8.23 7.43
C GLY A 37 18.87 9.17 7.10
N PRO A 38 19.13 9.40 5.81
CA PRO A 38 20.23 10.28 5.37
C PRO A 38 19.90 11.78 5.43
N PHE A 39 18.63 12.13 5.66
CA PHE A 39 18.16 13.52 5.68
C PHE A 39 18.08 14.06 7.11
N LYS A 40 18.53 15.30 7.29
CA LYS A 40 18.42 16.03 8.56
C LYS A 40 17.45 17.22 8.39
N PRO A 41 16.60 17.51 9.39
CA PRO A 41 15.74 18.68 9.36
C PRO A 41 16.58 19.96 9.37
N LYS A 42 16.09 20.99 8.67
CA LYS A 42 16.70 22.33 8.67
C LYS A 42 15.99 23.20 9.71
N LYS A 43 16.77 23.90 10.53
CA LYS A 43 16.24 24.91 11.44
C LYS A 43 15.90 26.17 10.64
N ILE A 44 14.67 26.65 10.78
CA ILE A 44 14.22 27.90 10.19
C ILE A 44 14.15 28.93 11.31
N VAL A 45 14.74 30.09 11.08
CA VAL A 45 14.67 31.26 11.97
C VAL A 45 14.03 32.39 11.18
N VAL A 46 13.08 33.08 11.79
CA VAL A 46 12.38 34.23 11.20
C VAL A 46 12.49 35.42 12.14
N ASP A 47 12.65 36.61 11.56
CA ASP A 47 12.82 37.86 12.32
C ASP A 47 11.50 38.60 12.54
N GLU A 48 10.46 38.27 11.77
CA GLU A 48 9.16 38.92 11.81
C GLU A 48 8.02 37.90 11.81
N ALA A 49 6.93 38.26 12.50
CA ALA A 49 5.68 37.54 12.49
C ALA A 49 4.97 37.71 11.14
N LYS A 50 4.99 36.69 10.28
CA LYS A 50 4.29 36.70 8.99
C LYS A 50 4.01 35.30 8.46
N THR A 51 3.18 35.24 7.41
CA THR A 51 2.96 34.01 6.65
C THR A 51 4.17 33.71 5.77
N PHE A 52 4.71 32.50 5.91
CA PHE A 52 5.74 31.93 5.06
C PHE A 52 5.21 30.73 4.27
N TYR A 53 5.90 30.41 3.17
CA TYR A 53 5.62 29.25 2.35
C TYR A 53 6.81 28.31 2.40
N LEU A 54 6.68 27.17 3.07
CA LEU A 54 7.74 26.16 3.13
C LEU A 54 7.70 25.24 1.92
N CYS A 55 8.86 24.77 1.49
CA CYS A 55 8.99 23.87 0.36
C CYS A 55 8.32 22.51 0.63
N GLY A 56 7.31 22.19 -0.19
CA GLY A 56 6.64 20.90 -0.21
C GLY A 56 7.31 19.86 -1.13
N CYS A 57 7.89 20.31 -2.24
CA CYS A 57 8.44 19.40 -3.26
C CYS A 57 9.82 18.82 -2.90
N LYS A 58 10.51 19.40 -1.91
CA LYS A 58 11.88 19.04 -1.46
C LYS A 58 13.01 19.31 -2.47
N TYR A 59 12.73 20.10 -3.51
CA TYR A 59 13.71 20.52 -4.53
C TYR A 59 13.91 22.04 -4.57
N THR A 60 13.66 22.75 -3.47
CA THR A 60 13.97 24.18 -3.43
C THR A 60 15.47 24.43 -3.39
N HIS A 61 15.91 25.47 -4.09
CA HIS A 61 17.27 26.02 -4.01
C HIS A 61 17.42 27.02 -2.85
N ASP A 62 16.33 27.40 -2.20
CA ASP A 62 16.38 28.22 -0.99
C ASP A 62 17.00 27.42 0.17
N GLN A 63 18.12 27.92 0.68
CA GLN A 63 18.89 27.23 1.72
C GLN A 63 18.11 27.08 3.02
N ASN A 64 17.20 28.00 3.33
CA ASN A 64 16.34 27.99 4.50
C ASN A 64 15.11 27.09 4.33
N GLY A 65 14.90 26.53 3.13
CA GLY A 65 13.81 25.58 2.87
C GLY A 65 12.46 26.25 2.57
N PHE A 66 12.45 27.55 2.27
CA PHE A 66 11.27 28.25 1.76
C PHE A 66 10.95 27.83 0.32
N CYS A 67 9.75 28.14 -0.12
CA CYS A 67 9.31 27.89 -1.49
C CYS A 67 9.84 28.97 -2.43
N ASP A 68 10.72 28.58 -3.35
CA ASP A 68 11.26 29.40 -4.45
C ASP A 68 10.50 29.24 -5.78
N GLY A 69 9.43 28.44 -5.80
CA GLY A 69 8.65 28.15 -7.01
C GLY A 69 9.27 27.11 -7.95
N THR A 70 10.37 26.45 -7.57
CA THR A 70 11.04 25.44 -8.40
C THR A 70 10.12 24.30 -8.84
N HIS A 71 9.12 23.94 -8.03
CA HIS A 71 8.08 22.96 -8.39
C HIS A 71 7.26 23.32 -9.64
N ARG A 72 7.27 24.58 -10.09
CA ARG A 72 6.59 25.03 -11.32
C ARG A 72 7.53 25.15 -12.52
N LYS A 73 8.83 25.02 -12.30
CA LYS A 73 9.84 25.06 -13.36
C LYS A 73 9.98 23.67 -13.96
N GLU A 74 10.60 23.63 -15.14
CA GLU A 74 10.84 22.38 -15.87
C GLU A 74 11.55 21.32 -15.01
N GLU A 75 12.57 21.71 -14.23
CA GLU A 75 13.30 20.80 -13.35
C GLU A 75 12.39 20.14 -12.29
N GLY A 76 11.50 20.92 -11.66
CA GLY A 76 10.59 20.42 -10.64
C GLY A 76 9.50 19.54 -11.23
N ILE A 77 9.00 19.90 -12.41
CA ILE A 77 8.01 19.10 -13.15
C ILE A 77 8.61 17.76 -13.58
N LYS A 78 9.85 17.75 -14.08
CA LYS A 78 10.55 16.50 -14.43
C LYS A 78 10.67 15.57 -13.23
N LYS A 79 11.10 16.09 -12.07
CA LYS A 79 11.20 15.30 -10.84
C LYS A 79 9.85 14.77 -10.35
N TYR A 80 8.79 15.55 -10.48
CA TYR A 80 7.43 15.11 -10.18
C TYR A 80 6.98 13.98 -11.12
N ASN A 81 7.21 14.12 -12.42
CA ASN A 81 6.83 13.10 -13.40
C ASN A 81 7.63 11.80 -13.19
N GLU A 82 8.94 11.89 -12.91
CA GLU A 82 9.76 10.73 -12.56
C GLU A 82 9.19 9.98 -11.33
N PHE A 83 8.81 10.73 -10.29
CA PHE A 83 8.18 10.16 -9.09
C PHE A 83 6.86 9.45 -9.42
N LEU A 84 5.98 10.09 -10.18
CA LEU A 84 4.69 9.50 -10.56
C LEU A 84 4.86 8.25 -11.41
N LEU A 85 5.78 8.25 -12.38
CA LEU A 85 6.05 7.09 -13.21
C LEU A 85 6.52 5.90 -12.38
N LYS A 86 7.41 6.12 -11.41
CA LYS A 86 7.85 5.07 -10.49
C LYS A 86 6.70 4.52 -9.64
N ALA A 87 5.86 5.39 -9.07
CA ALA A 87 4.71 4.98 -8.28
C ALA A 87 3.68 4.19 -9.12
N ASN A 88 3.39 4.66 -10.34
CA ASN A 88 2.46 3.99 -11.24
C ASN A 88 2.96 2.60 -11.66
N ASN A 89 4.27 2.46 -11.92
CA ASN A 89 4.85 1.16 -12.25
C ASN A 89 4.79 0.19 -11.06
N ALA A 90 5.08 0.66 -9.85
CA ALA A 90 4.97 -0.15 -8.63
C ALA A 90 3.52 -0.62 -8.39
N LEU A 91 2.55 0.29 -8.49
CA LEU A 91 1.12 -0.04 -8.36
C LEU A 91 0.65 -1.02 -9.43
N LYS A 92 1.18 -0.92 -10.66
CA LYS A 92 0.87 -1.87 -11.73
C LYS A 92 1.38 -3.27 -11.38
N GLN A 93 2.60 -3.37 -10.87
CA GLN A 93 3.16 -4.64 -10.41
C GLN A 93 2.35 -5.23 -9.26
N GLU A 94 2.06 -4.44 -8.22
CA GLU A 94 1.24 -4.88 -7.08
C GLU A 94 -0.13 -5.37 -7.52
N LYS A 95 -0.75 -4.71 -8.52
CA LYS A 95 -2.02 -5.14 -9.09
C LYS A 95 -1.90 -6.46 -9.85
N GLU A 96 -0.86 -6.64 -10.64
CA GLU A 96 -0.61 -7.89 -11.37
C GLU A 96 -0.36 -9.05 -10.40
N ASP A 97 0.41 -8.80 -9.33
CA ASP A 97 0.69 -9.77 -8.27
C ASP A 97 -0.59 -10.15 -7.51
N ALA A 98 -1.39 -9.16 -7.10
CA ALA A 98 -2.67 -9.40 -6.44
C ALA A 98 -3.67 -10.13 -7.35
N GLN A 99 -3.66 -9.88 -8.66
CA GLN A 99 -4.49 -10.60 -9.62
C GLN A 99 -4.03 -12.05 -9.81
N ALA A 100 -2.72 -12.29 -9.81
CA ALA A 100 -2.15 -13.64 -9.85
C ALA A 100 -2.51 -14.44 -8.58
N GLU A 101 -2.36 -13.82 -7.41
CA GLU A 101 -2.76 -14.42 -6.13
C GLU A 101 -4.25 -14.73 -6.09
N LYS A 102 -5.11 -13.77 -6.50
CA LYS A 102 -6.55 -13.98 -6.59
C LYS A 102 -6.90 -15.17 -7.50
N LYS A 103 -6.29 -15.25 -8.68
CA LYS A 103 -6.52 -16.36 -9.62
C LYS A 103 -6.10 -17.70 -9.02
N HIS A 104 -4.98 -17.72 -8.29
CA HIS A 104 -4.52 -18.92 -7.60
C HIS A 104 -5.51 -19.35 -6.50
N LEU A 105 -5.96 -18.42 -5.66
CA LEU A 105 -6.96 -18.68 -4.62
C LEU A 105 -8.31 -19.12 -5.21
N GLU A 106 -8.76 -18.52 -6.32
CA GLU A 106 -9.98 -18.95 -7.01
C GLU A 106 -9.86 -20.38 -7.56
N ALA A 107 -8.69 -20.77 -8.07
CA ALA A 107 -8.44 -22.14 -8.51
C ALA A 107 -8.47 -23.12 -7.33
N GLN A 108 -7.86 -22.76 -6.19
CA GLN A 108 -7.91 -23.54 -4.95
C GLN A 108 -9.33 -23.64 -4.39
N LEU A 109 -10.10 -22.56 -4.42
CA LEU A 109 -11.49 -22.56 -3.99
C LEU A 109 -12.35 -23.45 -4.88
N LYS A 110 -12.11 -23.44 -6.19
CA LYS A 110 -12.83 -24.30 -7.14
C LYS A 110 -12.52 -25.78 -6.90
N SER A 111 -11.26 -26.14 -6.66
CA SER A 111 -10.89 -27.53 -6.33
C SER A 111 -11.44 -27.95 -4.96
N ALA A 112 -11.37 -27.09 -3.94
CA ALA A 112 -11.93 -27.36 -2.62
C ALA A 112 -13.46 -27.58 -2.67
N LYS A 113 -14.19 -26.73 -3.40
CA LYS A 113 -15.63 -26.91 -3.64
C LYS A 113 -15.93 -28.23 -4.35
N LEU A 114 -15.13 -28.61 -5.36
CA LEU A 114 -15.29 -29.88 -6.06
C LEU A 114 -15.11 -31.07 -5.11
N VAL A 115 -14.03 -31.08 -4.31
CA VAL A 115 -13.78 -32.12 -3.29
C VAL A 115 -14.93 -32.21 -2.29
N GLN A 116 -15.43 -31.07 -1.80
CA GLN A 116 -16.56 -31.02 -0.89
C GLN A 116 -17.85 -31.56 -1.51
N THR A 117 -18.14 -31.22 -2.78
CA THR A 117 -19.33 -31.76 -3.47
C THR A 117 -19.25 -33.27 -3.69
N VAL A 118 -18.07 -33.79 -4.03
CA VAL A 118 -17.88 -35.24 -4.24
C VAL A 118 -17.98 -36.00 -2.91
N SER A 119 -17.37 -35.50 -1.83
CA SER A 119 -17.41 -36.18 -0.52
C SER A 119 -18.82 -36.20 0.10
N VAL A 120 -19.58 -35.12 -0.03
CA VAL A 120 -20.98 -35.09 0.46
C VAL A 120 -21.87 -36.01 -0.39
N GLY A 121 -21.68 -36.04 -1.71
CA GLY A 121 -22.43 -36.93 -2.61
C GLY A 121 -22.19 -38.42 -2.34
N THR A 122 -20.94 -38.82 -2.08
CA THR A 122 -20.61 -40.21 -1.73
C THR A 122 -21.15 -40.59 -0.34
N ALA A 123 -21.06 -39.71 0.65
CA ALA A 123 -21.63 -39.97 1.96
C ALA A 123 -23.17 -40.17 1.91
N LEU A 124 -23.87 -39.33 1.15
CA LEU A 124 -25.32 -39.44 1.00
C LEU A 124 -25.74 -40.75 0.33
N SER A 125 -25.05 -41.15 -0.73
CA SER A 125 -25.34 -42.39 -1.45
C SER A 125 -25.08 -43.65 -0.62
N VAL A 126 -24.00 -43.67 0.18
CA VAL A 126 -23.73 -44.76 1.14
C VAL A 126 -24.81 -44.82 2.22
N ALA A 127 -25.26 -43.69 2.76
CA ALA A 127 -26.33 -43.65 3.75
C ALA A 127 -27.67 -44.19 3.18
N ILE A 128 -28.02 -43.83 1.95
CA ILE A 128 -29.21 -44.34 1.26
C ILE A 128 -29.10 -45.86 1.06
N ALA A 129 -27.95 -46.35 0.60
CA ALA A 129 -27.73 -47.78 0.41
C ALA A 129 -27.83 -48.55 1.75
N ALA A 130 -27.23 -48.03 2.82
CA ALA A 130 -27.32 -48.62 4.15
C ALA A 130 -28.76 -48.65 4.68
N ALA A 131 -29.53 -47.57 4.49
CA ALA A 131 -30.95 -47.52 4.87
C ALA A 131 -31.80 -48.52 4.06
N ALA A 132 -31.58 -48.64 2.76
CA ALA A 132 -32.27 -49.61 1.91
C ALA A 132 -31.96 -51.06 2.31
N VAL A 133 -30.70 -51.35 2.65
CA VAL A 133 -30.29 -52.64 3.19
C VAL A 133 -30.98 -52.89 4.53
N ALA A 134 -30.93 -51.95 5.48
CA ALA A 134 -31.58 -52.09 6.78
C ALA A 134 -33.10 -52.33 6.66
N ALA A 135 -33.80 -51.60 5.79
CA ALA A 135 -35.23 -51.78 5.54
C ALA A 135 -35.54 -53.18 4.96
N LYS A 136 -34.70 -53.68 4.05
CA LYS A 136 -34.84 -55.03 3.47
C LYS A 136 -34.67 -56.13 4.54
N TYR A 137 -33.74 -55.95 5.48
CA TYR A 137 -33.52 -56.90 6.57
C TYR A 137 -34.57 -56.79 7.69
N ALA A 138 -35.08 -55.59 7.98
CA ALA A 138 -36.17 -55.39 8.94
C ALA A 138 -37.47 -56.07 8.50
N GLY A 139 -37.84 -55.92 7.21
CA GLY A 139 -39.01 -56.61 6.64
C GLY A 139 -38.86 -58.13 6.51
N PHE A 140 -37.65 -58.68 6.67
CA PHE A 140 -37.40 -60.13 6.69
C PHE A 140 -37.59 -60.75 8.09
N PHE A 141 -37.39 -59.98 9.17
CA PHE A 141 -37.60 -60.45 10.54
C PHE A 141 -39.05 -60.34 11.03
N ASP A 142 -39.87 -59.49 10.41
CA ASP A 142 -41.30 -59.31 10.73
C ASP A 142 -42.22 -60.39 10.11
N LYS A 143 -41.65 -61.33 9.34
CA LYS A 143 -42.37 -62.43 8.67
C LYS A 143 -42.12 -63.82 9.28
N ARG A 144 -41.57 -63.91 10.49
CA ARG A 144 -41.46 -65.18 11.24
C ARG A 144 -42.43 -65.22 12.40
#